data_AF-A0A924JZL6-F1
#
_entry.id   AF-A0A924JZL6-F1
#
_cell.length_a   1.000
_cell.length_b   1.000
_cell.length_c   1.000
_cell.angle_alpha   90.00
_cell.angle_beta   90.00
_cell.angle_gamma   90.00
#
_symmetry.space_group_name_H-M   'P 1'
#
loop_
_entity.id
_entity.type
_entity.pdbx_description
1 polymer ?
#
loop_
_entity_poly.entity_id
_entity_poly.type
_entity_poly.pdbx_seq_one_letter_code
_entity_poly.pdbx_strand_id
1 'polypeptide(L)' 'MGEFDLIARYFTRPTKRALLGVGDDCALLQPAEGMQLAVSSDMLVEG' A
#
# COMPACT_ATOMS: atom_id res chain seq x y z
N MET A 1 -13.47 -12.25 11.50
CA MET A 1 -12.21 -11.55 11.17
C MET A 1 -12.13 -11.52 9.67
N GLY A 2 -12.39 -10.36 9.07
CA GLY A 2 -12.33 -10.16 7.62
C GLY A 2 -10.92 -9.82 7.14
N GLU A 3 -10.80 -9.55 5.85
CA GLU A 3 -9.54 -9.14 5.22
C GLU A 3 -8.94 -7.87 5.87
N PHE A 4 -9.75 -6.83 6.05
CA PHE A 4 -9.29 -5.58 6.65
C PHE A 4 -8.81 -5.75 8.10
N ASP A 5 -9.43 -6.65 8.87
CA ASP A 5 -8.97 -6.97 10.23
C ASP A 5 -7.59 -7.64 10.22
N LEU A 6 -7.34 -8.52 9.25
CA LEU A 6 -6.05 -9.19 9.05
C LEU A 6 -4.98 -8.16 8.65
N ILE A 7 -5.27 -7.30 7.68
CA ILE A 7 -4.39 -6.22 7.24
C ILE A 7 -4.02 -5.32 8.42
N ALA A 8 -5.03 -4.82 9.14
CA ALA A 8 -4.84 -3.92 10.26
C ALA A 8 -3.96 -4.55 11.36
N ARG A 9 -4.24 -5.81 11.74
CA ARG A 9 -3.58 -6.50 12.84
C ARG A 9 -2.13 -6.87 12.55
N TYR A 10 -1.83 -7.30 11.33
CA TYR A 10 -0.54 -7.93 11.02
C TYR A 10 0.36 -7.09 10.10
N PHE A 11 -0.21 -6.15 9.34
CA PHE A 11 0.52 -5.47 8.27
C PHE A 11 0.59 -3.94 8.42
N THR A 12 -0.07 -3.37 9.43
CA THR A 12 0.10 -1.95 9.79
C THR A 12 1.46 -1.74 10.46
N ARG A 13 2.36 -1.05 9.76
CA ARG A 13 3.70 -0.70 10.24
C ARG A 13 4.14 0.64 9.67
N PRO A 14 5.08 1.35 10.31
CA PRO A 14 5.58 2.62 9.79
C PRO A 14 6.14 2.50 8.37
N THR A 15 5.65 3.34 7.45
CA THR A 15 6.16 3.44 6.09
C THR A 15 7.45 4.23 6.07
N LYS A 16 8.52 3.62 5.54
CA LYS A 16 9.88 4.22 5.53
C LYS A 16 10.22 4.98 4.24
N ARG A 17 9.59 4.61 3.12
CA ARG A 17 9.94 5.11 1.78
C ARG A 17 8.74 5.58 0.95
N ALA A 18 7.54 5.24 1.41
CA ALA A 18 6.31 5.69 0.77
C ALA A 18 5.82 6.96 1.46
N LEU A 19 5.26 7.87 0.67
CA LEU A 19 4.66 9.12 1.13
C LEU A 19 3.32 8.88 1.84
N LEU A 20 2.64 7.78 1.51
CA LEU A 20 1.36 7.39 2.10
C LEU A 20 1.53 6.11 2.93
N GLY A 21 0.72 5.98 3.97
CA GLY A 21 0.65 4.80 4.83
C GLY A 21 -0.21 3.68 4.25
N VAL A 22 -0.38 2.61 5.02
CA VAL A 22 -1.33 1.52 4.71
C VAL A 22 -2.76 2.06 4.78
N GLY A 23 -3.62 1.67 3.83
CA GLY A 23 -5.04 2.03 3.81
C GLY A 23 -5.47 2.94 2.66
N ASP A 24 -4.55 3.26 1.74
CA ASP A 24 -4.83 3.91 0.46
C ASP A 24 -4.84 2.88 -0.69
N ASP A 25 -5.38 3.24 -1.84
CA ASP A 25 -5.56 2.35 -3.01
C ASP A 25 -4.24 2.03 -3.73
N CYS A 26 -3.19 2.81 -3.46
CA CYS A 26 -1.85 2.58 -3.99
C CYS A 26 -0.76 3.16 -3.07
N ALA A 27 0.48 2.71 -3.27
CA ALA A 27 1.64 3.33 -2.64
C ALA A 27 2.20 4.45 -3.52
N LEU A 28 2.50 5.60 -2.92
CA LEU A 28 3.22 6.70 -3.57
C LEU A 28 4.69 6.73 -3.13
N LEU A 29 5.61 6.70 -4.08
CA LEU A 29 7.05 6.88 -3.88
C LEU A 29 7.51 8.21 -4.47
N GLN A 30 8.52 8.82 -3.87
CA GLN A 30 9.14 10.05 -4.40
C GLN A 30 10.55 9.75 -4.94
N PRO A 31 10.69 9.39 -6.23
CA PRO A 31 12.00 9.10 -6.81
C PRO A 31 12.85 10.36 -7.04
N ALA A 32 12.21 11.51 -7.24
CA ALA A 32 12.84 12.81 -7.46
C ALA A 32 11.93 13.94 -6.94
N GLU A 33 12.50 15.13 -6.76
CA GLU A 33 11.74 16.32 -6.36
C GLU A 33 10.65 16.65 -7.40
N GLY A 34 9.47 17.03 -6.92
CA GLY A 34 8.32 17.36 -7.77
C GLY A 34 7.66 16.17 -8.49
N MET A 35 8.09 14.93 -8.25
CA MET A 35 7.53 13.73 -8.90
C MET A 35 6.95 12.73 -7.87
N GLN A 36 5.95 11.97 -8.31
CA GLN A 36 5.40 10.84 -7.56
C GLN A 36 5.23 9.62 -8.48
N LEU A 37 5.68 8.47 -8.01
CA LEU A 37 5.44 7.17 -8.65
C LEU A 37 4.37 6.43 -7.85
N ALA A 38 3.21 6.21 -8.48
CA ALA A 38 2.13 5.41 -7.92
C ALA A 38 2.31 3.93 -8.32
N VAL A 39 2.21 3.03 -7.33
CA VAL A 39 2.33 1.58 -7.53
C VAL A 39 1.15 0.89 -6.87
N SER A 40 0.43 0.06 -7.63
CA SER A 40 -0.62 -0.83 -7.14
C SER A 40 -0.49 -2.21 -7.80
N SER A 41 -1.03 -3.23 -7.16
CA SER A 41 -1.02 -4.61 -7.66
C SER A 41 -2.20 -5.36 -7.07
N ASP A 42 -2.95 -6.03 -7.94
CA ASP A 42 -4.06 -6.91 -7.57
C ASP A 42 -3.80 -8.33 -8.04
N MET A 43 -4.40 -9.30 -7.36
CA MET A 43 -4.39 -10.71 -7.76
C MET A 43 -5.83 -11.20 -7.94
N LEU A 44 -6.10 -11.75 -9.12
CA LEU A 44 -7.33 -12.49 -9.39
C LEU A 44 -7.00 -13.98 -9.48
N VAL A 45 -7.84 -14.80 -8.87
CA VAL A 45 -7.72 -16.27 -8.90
C VAL A 45 -8.89 -16.80 -9.72
N GLU A 46 -8.62 -17.63 -10.73
CA GLU A 46 -9.69 -18.29 -11.48
C GLU A 46 -10.35 -19.39 -10.63
N GLY A 47 -11.64 -19.64 -10.88
CA GLY A 47 -12.45 -20.67 -10.25
C GLY A 47 -13.61 -21.08 -11.14
#